data_AF-Q9K7Y0-F1
#
_entry.id   AF-Q9K7Y0-F1
#
_cell.length_a   1.000
_cell.length_b   1.000
_cell.length_c   1.000
_cell.angle_alpha   90.00
_cell.angle_beta   90.00
_cell.angle_gamma   90.00
#
_symmetry.space_group_name_H-M   'P 1'
#
loop_
_entity.id
_entity.type
_entity.pdbx_description
1 polymer ?
#
loop_
_entity_poly.entity_id
_entity_poly.type
_entity_poly.pdbx_seq_one_letter_code
_entity_poly.pdbx_strand_id
1 'polypeptide(L)'
;MKLILKLLAGIIVGIIVGLLGVDWITRIFLTVEVILGQFIRFMIPLIILFFIASGVTKLGNGSGKMVGLTVGTAYVSTLLAGTLAFFVASFVMPYVAKDGGVPEEGASLASFIDFEIAPIMGVVTALVLAFAFGISMTMLKSDTFEPFF
;
A
#
# COMPACT_ATOMS: atom_id res chain seq x y z
N MET A 1 -7.15 5.98 -20.15
CA MET A 1 -7.91 7.17 -19.70
C MET A 1 -9.31 6.86 -19.17
N LYS A 2 -10.08 5.93 -19.78
CA LYS A 2 -11.43 5.56 -19.27
C LYS A 2 -11.44 5.01 -17.83
N LEU A 3 -10.38 4.31 -17.40
CA LEU A 3 -10.26 3.76 -16.04
C LEU A 3 -10.10 4.83 -14.96
N ILE A 4 -9.26 5.84 -15.18
CA ILE A 4 -9.03 6.93 -14.22
C ILE A 4 -10.32 7.72 -14.01
N LEU A 5 -11.06 8.02 -15.09
CA LEU A 5 -12.36 8.67 -15.00
C LEU A 5 -13.40 7.82 -14.25
N LYS A 6 -13.41 6.50 -14.48
CA LYS A 6 -14.28 5.58 -13.73
C LYS A 6 -13.92 5.51 -12.25
N LEU A 7 -12.62 5.56 -11.92
CA LEU A 7 -12.15 5.56 -10.54
C LEU A 7 -12.56 6.86 -9.83
N LEU A 8 -12.36 8.02 -10.46
CA LEU A 8 -12.81 9.30 -9.93
C LEU A 8 -14.33 9.34 -9.74
N ALA A 9 -15.10 8.89 -10.73
CA ALA A 9 -16.55 8.79 -10.62
C ALA A 9 -16.96 7.86 -9.47
N GLY A 10 -16.27 6.72 -9.30
CA GLY A 10 -16.48 5.80 -8.19
C GLY A 10 -16.19 6.41 -6.83
N ILE A 11 -15.10 7.17 -6.68
CA ILE A 11 -14.79 7.90 -5.44
C ILE A 11 -15.88 8.92 -5.12
N ILE A 12 -16.30 9.72 -6.09
CA ILE A 12 -17.34 10.74 -5.89
C ILE A 12 -18.66 10.09 -5.50
N VAL A 13 -19.08 9.03 -6.20
CA VAL A 13 -20.30 8.28 -5.87
C VAL A 13 -20.18 7.65 -4.47
N GLY A 14 -19.03 7.07 -4.11
CA GLY A 14 -18.78 6.51 -2.79
C GLY A 14 -18.90 7.56 -1.68
N ILE A 15 -18.34 8.76 -1.89
CA ILE A 15 -18.47 9.88 -0.95
C ILE A 15 -19.94 10.28 -0.79
N ILE A 16 -20.68 10.45 -1.89
CA ILE A 16 -22.11 10.82 -1.84
C ILE A 16 -22.91 9.76 -1.09
N VAL A 17 -22.69 8.48 -1.39
CA VAL A 17 -23.37 7.36 -0.71
C VAL A 17 -23.02 7.32 0.78
N GLY A 18 -21.75 7.55 1.15
CA GLY A 18 -21.33 7.62 2.54
C GLY A 18 -21.99 8.76 3.31
N LEU A 19 -22.14 9.93 2.67
CA LEU A 19 -22.81 11.10 3.26
C LEU A 19 -24.32 10.91 3.48
N LEU A 20 -24.97 10.01 2.73
CA LEU A 20 -26.38 9.67 2.97
C LEU A 20 -26.61 8.92 4.29
N GLY A 21 -25.56 8.38 4.90
CA GLY A 21 -25.64 7.75 6.23
C GLY A 21 -26.51 6.48 6.27
N VAL A 22 -26.65 5.77 5.15
CA VAL A 22 -27.48 4.56 5.09
C VAL A 22 -26.66 3.35 5.54
N ASP A 23 -26.82 2.96 6.80
CA ASP A 23 -26.01 1.92 7.46
C ASP A 23 -25.88 0.63 6.67
N TRP A 24 -26.98 0.09 6.12
CA TRP A 24 -26.94 -1.19 5.41
C TRP A 24 -26.13 -1.11 4.11
N ILE A 25 -26.18 0.02 3.39
CA ILE A 25 -25.39 0.23 2.17
C ILE A 25 -23.91 0.35 2.52
N THR A 26 -23.59 1.17 3.51
CA THR A 26 -22.22 1.38 3.98
C THR A 26 -21.59 0.06 4.43
N ARG A 27 -22.31 -0.76 5.20
CA ARG A 27 -21.82 -2.08 5.64
C ARG A 27 -21.58 -3.07 4.50
N ILE A 28 -22.33 -3.00 3.40
CA ILE A 28 -22.06 -3.82 2.20
C ILE A 28 -20.71 -3.41 1.59
N PHE A 29 -20.46 -2.11 1.39
CA PHE A 29 -19.20 -1.61 0.85
C PHE A 29 -18.01 -1.96 1.75
N LEU A 30 -18.16 -1.82 3.06
CA LEU A 30 -17.14 -2.22 4.04
C LEU A 30 -16.86 -3.74 4.00
N THR A 31 -17.89 -4.56 3.78
CA THR A 31 -17.69 -6.02 3.65
C THR A 31 -16.89 -6.36 2.40
N VAL A 32 -17.17 -5.71 1.27
CA VAL A 32 -16.37 -5.86 0.05
C VAL A 32 -14.94 -5.37 0.25
N GLU A 33 -14.77 -4.23 0.93
CA GLU A 33 -13.46 -3.69 1.30
C GLU A 33 -12.66 -4.69 2.14
N VAL A 34 -13.27 -5.32 3.15
CA VAL A 34 -12.61 -6.33 3.98
C VAL A 34 -12.18 -7.54 3.14
N ILE A 35 -13.09 -8.11 2.34
CA ILE A 35 -12.76 -9.30 1.52
C ILE A 35 -11.63 -9.00 0.53
N LEU A 36 -11.75 -7.91 -0.23
CA LEU A 36 -10.73 -7.53 -1.22
C LEU A 36 -9.44 -7.06 -0.56
N GLY A 37 -9.54 -6.31 0.54
CA GLY A 37 -8.41 -5.81 1.31
C GLY A 37 -7.56 -6.94 1.88
N GLN A 38 -8.19 -7.98 2.43
CA GLN A 38 -7.49 -9.17 2.91
C GLN A 38 -6.83 -9.95 1.79
N PHE A 39 -7.51 -10.13 0.65
CA PHE A 39 -6.93 -10.75 -0.53
C PHE A 39 -5.70 -9.98 -1.04
N ILE A 40 -5.78 -8.65 -1.11
CA ILE A 40 -4.64 -7.80 -1.50
C ILE A 40 -3.51 -7.96 -0.48
N ARG A 41 -3.79 -7.91 0.82
CA ARG A 41 -2.78 -8.09 1.88
C ARG A 41 -2.05 -9.42 1.79
N PHE A 42 -2.77 -10.50 1.49
CA PHE A 42 -2.18 -11.81 1.22
C PHE A 42 -1.28 -11.81 -0.02
N MET A 43 -1.66 -11.06 -1.07
CA MET A 43 -0.90 -10.96 -2.31
C MET A 43 0.33 -10.03 -2.22
N ILE A 44 0.35 -9.02 -1.35
CA ILE A 44 1.45 -8.05 -1.23
C ILE A 44 2.83 -8.73 -1.11
N PRO A 45 3.05 -9.70 -0.18
CA PRO A 45 4.34 -10.38 -0.07
C PRO A 45 4.77 -11.10 -1.35
N LEU A 46 3.83 -11.72 -2.06
CA LEU A 46 4.12 -12.40 -3.34
C LEU A 46 4.46 -11.39 -4.43
N ILE A 47 3.69 -10.30 -4.56
CA ILE A 47 3.98 -9.23 -5.52
C ILE A 47 5.38 -8.69 -5.26
N ILE A 48 5.72 -8.41 -4.00
CA ILE A 48 7.07 -7.99 -3.60
C ILE A 48 8.11 -9.01 -4.04
N LEU A 49 7.93 -10.28 -3.68
CA LEU A 49 8.88 -11.35 -4.00
C LEU A 49 9.12 -11.43 -5.51
N PHE A 50 8.06 -11.51 -6.31
CA PHE A 50 8.18 -11.69 -7.75
C PHE A 50 8.61 -10.42 -8.48
N PHE A 51 7.94 -9.29 -8.26
CA PHE A 51 8.23 -8.05 -8.98
C PHE A 51 9.59 -7.46 -8.59
N ILE A 52 9.96 -7.50 -7.30
CA ILE A 52 11.25 -6.93 -6.90
C ILE A 52 12.38 -7.88 -7.30
N ALA A 53 12.24 -9.21 -7.16
CA ALA A 53 13.26 -10.12 -7.65
C ALA A 53 13.49 -9.95 -9.16
N SER A 54 12.43 -9.95 -9.97
CA SER A 54 12.48 -9.70 -11.42
C SER A 54 12.98 -8.28 -11.77
N GLY A 55 12.69 -7.29 -10.93
CA GLY A 55 13.22 -5.94 -11.07
C GLY A 55 14.74 -5.90 -10.83
N VAL A 56 15.22 -6.59 -9.81
CA VAL A 56 16.64 -6.64 -9.42
C VAL A 56 17.48 -7.40 -10.44
N THR A 57 16.97 -8.45 -11.08
CA THR A 57 17.73 -9.17 -12.12
C THR A 57 18.08 -8.28 -13.32
N LYS A 58 17.17 -7.36 -13.66
CA LYS A 58 17.33 -6.39 -14.75
C LYS A 58 18.31 -5.25 -14.43
N LEU A 59 18.79 -5.16 -13.19
CA LEU A 59 19.84 -4.23 -12.86
C LEU A 59 21.20 -4.78 -13.31
N GLY A 60 21.69 -4.23 -14.42
CA GLY A 60 23.02 -4.55 -14.93
C GLY A 60 24.17 -4.20 -13.97
N ASN A 61 25.35 -4.71 -14.29
CA ASN A 61 26.59 -4.42 -13.58
C ASN A 61 26.84 -2.89 -13.53
N GLY A 62 26.72 -2.28 -12.35
CA GLY A 62 26.89 -0.84 -12.12
C GLY A 62 25.62 -0.10 -11.66
N SER A 63 24.45 -0.73 -11.69
CA SER A 63 23.18 -0.09 -11.26
C SER A 63 23.06 0.15 -9.75
N GLY A 64 23.94 -0.42 -8.92
CA GLY A 64 23.91 -0.24 -7.45
C GLY A 64 24.00 1.22 -7.01
N LYS A 65 24.72 2.08 -7.75
CA LYS A 65 24.77 3.53 -7.48
C LYS A 65 23.42 4.21 -7.73
N MET A 66 22.73 3.83 -8.81
CA MET A 66 21.40 4.36 -9.12
C MET A 66 20.37 3.89 -8.10
N VAL A 67 20.40 2.61 -7.69
CA VAL A 67 19.53 2.09 -6.62
C VAL A 67 19.77 2.84 -5.32
N GLY A 68 21.03 2.97 -4.89
CA GLY A 68 21.36 3.67 -3.66
C GLY A 68 20.87 5.11 -3.65
N LEU A 69 21.00 5.82 -4.77
CA LEU A 69 20.47 7.18 -4.93
C LEU A 69 18.93 7.22 -4.89
N THR A 70 18.25 6.31 -5.57
CA THR A 70 16.78 6.23 -5.56
C THR A 70 16.25 5.90 -4.16
N VAL A 71 16.86 4.92 -3.48
CA VAL A 71 16.52 4.55 -2.11
C VAL A 71 16.79 5.71 -1.15
N GLY A 72 17.96 6.35 -1.24
CA GLY A 72 18.28 7.52 -0.43
C GLY A 72 17.27 8.66 -0.63
N THR A 73 16.92 8.96 -1.88
CA THR A 73 15.91 9.97 -2.22
C THR A 73 14.54 9.60 -1.67
N ALA A 74 14.14 8.32 -1.76
CA ALA A 74 12.87 7.85 -1.21
C ALA A 74 12.82 8.02 0.31
N TYR A 75 13.87 7.61 1.04
CA TYR A 75 13.93 7.76 2.50
C TYR A 75 13.94 9.23 2.94
N VAL A 76 14.69 10.09 2.25
CA VAL A 76 14.68 11.53 2.51
C VAL A 76 13.28 12.10 2.27
N SER A 77 12.62 11.71 1.17
CA SER A 77 11.24 12.11 0.89
C SER A 77 10.27 11.67 1.98
N THR A 78 10.38 10.44 2.48
CA THR A 78 9.55 9.94 3.59
C THR A 78 9.77 10.74 4.87
N LEU A 79 11.02 11.05 5.22
CA LEU A 79 11.34 11.87 6.40
C LEU A 79 10.79 13.29 6.27
N LEU A 80 10.95 13.92 5.10
CA LEU A 80 10.42 15.25 4.83
C LEU A 80 8.89 15.26 4.88
N ALA A 81 8.23 14.28 4.24
CA ALA A 81 6.78 14.15 4.26
C ALA A 81 6.24 13.94 5.68
N GLY A 82 6.88 13.08 6.47
CA GLY A 82 6.51 12.87 7.88
C GLY A 82 6.71 14.12 8.74
N THR A 83 7.81 14.85 8.53
CA THR A 83 8.10 16.10 9.24
C THR A 83 7.09 17.20 8.88
N LEU A 84 6.75 17.34 7.60
CA LEU A 84 5.70 18.27 7.15
C LEU A 84 4.33 17.88 7.70
N ALA A 85 3.98 16.58 7.70
CA ALA A 85 2.74 16.10 8.30
C ALA A 85 2.67 16.43 9.80
N PHE A 86 3.79 16.31 10.53
CA PHE A 86 3.88 16.73 11.93
C PHE A 86 3.62 18.22 12.13
N PHE A 87 4.19 19.08 11.29
CA PHE A 87 3.95 20.53 11.35
C PHE A 87 2.51 20.88 11.00
N VAL A 88 1.93 20.25 9.98
CA VAL A 88 0.51 20.42 9.62
C VAL A 88 -0.37 19.98 10.78
N ALA A 89 -0.10 18.83 11.39
CA ALA A 89 -0.83 18.37 12.56
C ALA A 89 -0.69 19.34 13.75
N SER A 90 0.50 19.87 14.00
CA SER A 90 0.74 20.74 15.16
C SER A 90 0.17 22.15 14.99
N PHE A 91 0.18 22.70 13.77
CA PHE A 91 -0.23 24.08 13.52
C PHE A 91 -1.63 24.22 12.93
N VAL A 92 -2.10 23.26 12.14
CA VAL A 92 -3.40 23.36 11.42
C VAL A 92 -4.51 22.65 12.19
N MET A 93 -4.26 21.45 12.72
CA MET A 93 -5.30 20.69 13.44
C MET A 93 -5.92 21.46 14.62
N PRO A 94 -5.19 22.25 15.43
CA PRO A 94 -5.82 23.02 16.51
C PRO A 94 -6.84 24.06 16.03
N TYR A 95 -6.77 24.52 14.77
CA TYR A 95 -7.78 25.42 14.20
C TYR A 95 -8.94 24.67 13.58
N VAL A 96 -8.71 23.45 13.10
CA VAL A 96 -9.75 22.58 12.50
C VAL A 96 -10.57 21.87 13.59
N ALA A 97 -9.94 21.46 14.68
CA ALA A 97 -10.55 20.67 15.76
C ALA A 97 -11.06 21.50 16.95
N LYS A 98 -11.15 22.82 16.80
CA LYS A 98 -11.27 23.79 17.91
C LYS A 98 -12.53 23.64 18.80
N ASP A 99 -13.57 22.97 18.31
CA ASP A 99 -14.84 22.72 19.04
C ASP A 99 -15.24 21.22 19.12
N GLY A 100 -14.41 20.31 18.61
CA GLY A 100 -14.68 18.88 18.68
C GLY A 100 -13.78 18.22 19.71
N GLY A 101 -14.35 17.74 20.82
CA GLY A 101 -13.73 16.63 21.53
C GLY A 101 -13.39 15.52 20.53
N VAL A 102 -12.38 14.68 20.83
CA VAL A 102 -12.13 13.46 20.04
C VAL A 102 -13.50 12.85 19.78
N PRO A 103 -13.97 12.76 18.51
CA PRO A 103 -15.24 12.13 18.25
C PRO A 103 -15.15 10.81 18.99
N GLU A 104 -16.06 10.52 19.93
CA GLU A 104 -16.19 9.14 20.38
C GLU A 104 -16.22 8.34 19.10
N GLU A 105 -15.32 7.35 18.98
CA GLU A 105 -15.22 6.49 17.81
C GLU A 105 -16.59 5.87 17.61
N GLY A 106 -17.47 6.61 16.91
CA GLY A 106 -18.88 6.38 16.92
C GLY A 106 -19.04 5.05 16.25
N ALA A 107 -19.44 4.04 17.04
CA ALA A 107 -19.44 2.62 16.71
C ALA A 107 -19.16 2.39 15.23
N SER A 108 -17.87 2.35 14.86
CA SER A 108 -17.47 2.32 13.46
C SER A 108 -18.24 1.18 12.83
N LEU A 109 -19.08 1.48 11.83
CA LEU A 109 -19.99 0.49 11.25
C LEU A 109 -19.17 -0.75 10.88
N ALA A 110 -19.36 -1.84 11.61
CA ALA A 110 -18.62 -3.07 11.33
C ALA A 110 -19.14 -3.67 10.01
N SER A 111 -18.24 -4.25 9.23
CA SER A 111 -18.63 -5.11 8.11
C SER A 111 -19.56 -6.23 8.60
N PHE A 112 -20.37 -6.79 7.70
CA PHE A 112 -21.24 -7.92 8.04
C PHE A 112 -20.45 -9.20 8.33
N ILE A 113 -19.21 -9.27 7.85
CA ILE A 113 -18.33 -10.42 7.97
C ILE A 113 -17.02 -9.94 8.57
N ASP A 114 -16.56 -10.66 9.58
CA ASP A 114 -15.18 -10.62 10.02
C ASP A 114 -14.41 -11.69 9.25
N PHE A 115 -13.50 -11.24 8.39
CA PHE A 115 -12.74 -12.09 7.49
C PHE A 115 -11.28 -11.67 7.58
N GLU A 116 -10.43 -12.63 7.91
CA GLU A 116 -8.99 -12.42 8.01
C GLU A 116 -8.27 -13.53 7.26
N ILE A 117 -7.34 -13.13 6.38
CA ILE A 117 -6.44 -14.04 5.71
C ILE A 117 -5.04 -13.78 6.26
N ALA A 118 -4.47 -14.76 6.94
CA ALA A 118 -3.08 -14.69 7.38
C ALA A 118 -2.16 -14.47 6.17
N PRO A 119 -1.28 -13.44 6.18
CA PRO A 119 -0.31 -13.25 5.11
C PRO A 119 0.61 -14.48 4.98
N ILE A 120 1.00 -14.82 3.74
CA ILE A 120 1.94 -15.94 3.48
C ILE A 120 3.25 -15.75 4.25
N MET A 121 3.72 -14.50 4.31
CA MET A 121 4.93 -14.13 5.00
C MET A 121 4.94 -12.62 5.29
N GLY A 122 5.83 -12.19 6.18
CA GLY A 122 6.03 -10.76 6.48
C GLY A 122 6.58 -10.00 5.28
N VAL A 123 6.18 -8.73 5.14
CA VAL A 123 6.62 -7.82 4.07
C VAL A 123 8.15 -7.70 4.03
N VAL A 124 8.79 -7.55 5.19
CA VAL A 124 10.26 -7.45 5.29
C VAL A 124 10.93 -8.74 4.86
N THR A 125 10.37 -9.89 5.26
CA THR A 125 10.89 -11.21 4.85
C THR A 125 10.78 -11.40 3.34
N ALA A 126 9.65 -11.01 2.74
CA ALA A 126 9.47 -11.05 1.28
C ALA A 126 10.48 -10.15 0.56
N LEU A 127 10.75 -8.94 1.08
CA LEU A 127 11.77 -8.04 0.54
C LEU A 127 13.17 -8.67 0.58
N VAL A 128 13.57 -9.22 1.73
CA VAL A 128 14.89 -9.85 1.89
C VAL A 128 15.06 -11.03 0.91
N LEU A 129 14.04 -11.88 0.77
CA LEU A 129 14.06 -12.97 -0.20
C LEU A 129 14.10 -12.45 -1.64
N ALA A 130 13.33 -11.41 -1.97
CA ALA A 130 13.33 -10.82 -3.32
C ALA A 130 14.73 -10.34 -3.72
N PHE A 131 15.44 -9.66 -2.82
CA PHE A 131 16.81 -9.21 -3.06
C PHE A 131 17.80 -10.39 -3.12
N ALA A 132 17.68 -11.37 -2.23
CA ALA A 132 18.55 -12.55 -2.23
C ALA A 132 18.42 -13.30 -3.57
N PHE A 133 17.21 -13.65 -3.99
CA PHE A 133 16.96 -14.33 -5.26
C PHE A 133 17.33 -13.46 -6.46
N GLY A 134 16.95 -12.18 -6.46
CA GLY A 134 17.26 -11.24 -7.53
C GLY A 134 18.77 -11.11 -7.79
N ILE A 135 19.56 -10.88 -6.74
CA ILE A 135 21.02 -10.73 -6.85
C ILE A 135 21.67 -12.06 -7.27
N SER A 136 21.25 -13.19 -6.68
CA SER A 136 21.77 -14.50 -7.06
C SER A 136 21.54 -14.80 -8.54
N MET A 137 20.35 -14.54 -9.07
CA MET A 137 20.06 -14.74 -10.50
C MET A 137 20.93 -13.87 -11.42
N THR A 138 21.18 -12.60 -11.07
CA THR A 138 22.11 -11.73 -11.82
C THR A 138 23.53 -12.29 -11.85
N MET A 139 24.02 -12.83 -10.73
CA MET A 139 25.37 -13.39 -10.64
C MET A 139 25.52 -14.69 -11.44
N LEU A 140 24.50 -15.55 -11.43
CA LEU A 140 24.52 -16.82 -12.13
C LEU A 140 24.31 -16.69 -13.65
N LYS A 141 23.94 -15.50 -14.17
CA LYS A 141 23.56 -15.27 -15.58
C LYS A 141 22.54 -16.32 -16.08
N SER A 142 21.66 -16.76 -15.19
CA SER A 142 20.75 -17.86 -15.48
C SER A 142 19.51 -17.33 -16.21
N ASP A 143 19.56 -17.28 -17.53
CA ASP A 143 18.43 -16.90 -18.39
C ASP A 143 17.21 -17.83 -18.20
N THR A 144 17.38 -19.00 -17.57
CA THR A 144 16.34 -20.00 -17.33
C THR A 144 15.38 -19.64 -16.20
N PHE A 145 15.79 -18.83 -15.21
CA PHE A 145 14.94 -18.47 -14.06
C PHE A 145 14.20 -17.15 -14.22
N GLU A 146 14.63 -16.30 -15.15
CA GLU A 146 13.96 -15.04 -15.47
C GLU A 146 12.48 -15.20 -15.91
N PRO A 147 12.07 -16.21 -16.71
CA PRO A 147 10.66 -16.39 -17.06
C PRO A 147 9.77 -16.93 -15.93
N PHE A 148 10.35 -17.39 -14.81
CA PHE A 148 9.59 -17.85 -13.64
C PHE A 148 9.21 -16.69 -12.68
N PHE A 149 9.78 -15.50 -12.87
CA PHE A 149 9.65 -14.32 -12.00
C PHE A 149 9.15 -13.07 -12.77
#